data_AF-A0A259TVC6-F1
#
_entry.id   AF-A0A259TVC6-F1
#
_cell.length_a   1.000
_cell.length_b   1.000
_cell.length_c   1.000
_cell.angle_alpha   90.00
_cell.angle_beta   90.00
_cell.angle_gamma   90.00
#
_symmetry.space_group_name_H-M   'P 1'
#
loop_
_entity.id
_entity.type
_entity.pdbx_description
1 polymer ?
#
loop_
_entity_poly.entity_id
_entity_poly.type
_entity_poly.pdbx_seq_one_letter_code
_entity_poly.pdbx_strand_id
1 'polypeptide(L)'
;MTTPDTPPEASGDDDARPPRFFLCSTWPLCKTRGGREAVLKYALPPFVNGMSRREPDLEHRRPAITASSRGRNFAPRLRPGDTVLYTTTKGRWGEVRTPHWRLLGALTVEATFASHEAAAADYRARGLRLPSNLVVDGNAPLPVPLTLHHGRLHTDEWDAVCRERAQASGAVAVCAAHAVELFAPPVLTPEALMAIFGTVPNTRTPPEITEAQADRLWDLAQDPPEAGAGLWRRAA
;
A
#
# COMPACT_ATOMS: atom_id res chain seq x y z
N MET A 1 8.05 -44.71 8.76
CA MET A 1 8.24 -43.67 9.80
C MET A 1 8.96 -42.51 9.15
N THR A 2 8.20 -41.55 8.63
CA THR A 2 8.71 -40.30 8.05
C THR A 2 9.01 -39.34 9.18
N THR A 3 10.27 -38.89 9.27
CA THR A 3 10.69 -37.86 10.22
C THR A 3 9.95 -36.55 9.94
N PRO A 4 9.44 -35.86 10.98
CA PRO A 4 8.84 -34.54 10.80
C PRO A 4 9.92 -33.55 10.34
N ASP A 5 9.60 -32.84 9.26
CA ASP A 5 10.38 -31.72 8.73
C ASP A 5 10.54 -30.67 9.83
N THR A 6 11.76 -30.54 10.37
CA THR A 6 12.11 -29.45 11.26
C THR A 6 12.06 -28.16 10.45
N PRO A 7 11.26 -27.14 10.86
CA PRO A 7 11.22 -25.87 10.14
C PRO A 7 12.62 -25.24 10.14
N PRO A 8 13.02 -24.58 9.03
CA PRO A 8 14.35 -23.99 8.90
C PRO A 8 14.58 -23.00 10.02
N GLU A 9 15.68 -23.18 10.75
CA GLU A 9 16.17 -22.24 11.75
C GLU A 9 16.33 -20.87 11.09
N ALA A 10 15.61 -19.87 11.61
CA ALA A 10 15.77 -18.49 11.21
C ALA A 10 17.23 -18.08 11.47
N SER A 11 17.97 -17.78 10.39
CA SER A 11 19.38 -17.39 10.44
C SER A 11 19.55 -16.14 11.29
N GLY A 12 20.01 -16.31 12.53
CA GLY A 12 20.00 -15.31 13.61
C GLY A 12 21.11 -14.26 13.58
N ASP A 13 21.57 -13.80 12.40
CA ASP A 13 22.67 -12.81 12.31
C ASP A 13 22.35 -11.58 11.43
N ASP A 14 21.15 -11.50 10.84
CA ASP A 14 20.73 -10.34 10.01
C ASP A 14 19.83 -9.36 10.80
N ASP A 15 19.73 -9.55 12.12
CA ASP A 15 18.75 -8.92 13.03
C ASP A 15 19.24 -7.62 13.70
N ALA A 16 20.49 -7.19 13.45
CA ALA A 16 21.08 -6.02 14.10
C ALA A 16 21.03 -4.73 13.26
N ARG A 17 20.44 -4.76 12.06
CA ARG A 17 20.38 -3.55 11.22
C ARG A 17 19.32 -2.59 11.77
N PRO A 18 19.60 -1.28 11.88
CA PRO A 18 18.57 -0.30 12.23
C PRO A 18 17.38 -0.35 11.26
N PRO A 19 16.16 -0.06 11.76
CA PRO A 19 14.97 0.16 10.94
C PRO A 19 15.22 1.18 9.83
N ARG A 20 14.70 0.92 8.63
CA ARG A 20 14.70 1.90 7.53
C ARG A 20 13.32 2.46 7.27
N PHE A 21 13.33 3.63 6.66
CA PHE A 21 12.11 4.33 6.26
C PHE A 21 12.06 4.43 4.74
N PHE A 22 10.89 4.17 4.17
CA PHE A 22 10.67 4.26 2.73
C PHE A 22 9.47 5.14 2.40
N LEU A 23 9.55 5.85 1.28
CA LEU A 23 8.42 6.58 0.72
C LEU A 23 7.86 5.85 -0.50
N CYS A 24 6.61 5.42 -0.43
CA CYS A 24 5.93 4.75 -1.53
C CYS A 24 4.75 5.59 -2.04
N SER A 25 4.38 5.35 -3.29
CA SER A 25 3.19 5.96 -3.90
C SER A 25 2.22 4.92 -4.43
N THR A 26 0.94 5.27 -4.38
CA THR A 26 -0.16 4.45 -4.90
C THR A 26 -1.08 5.26 -5.83
N TRP A 27 -1.86 4.55 -6.63
CA TRP A 27 -2.88 5.15 -7.49
C TRP A 27 -4.23 5.08 -6.76
N PRO A 28 -4.75 6.23 -6.27
CA PRO A 28 -6.01 6.22 -5.56
C PRO A 28 -7.16 5.88 -6.53
N LEU A 29 -8.21 5.26 -6.02
CA LEU A 29 -9.41 4.90 -6.77
C LEU A 29 -10.03 6.14 -7.44
N CYS A 30 -10.08 7.27 -6.74
CA CYS A 30 -10.63 8.53 -7.28
C CYS A 30 -9.83 9.16 -8.43
N LYS A 31 -8.73 8.53 -8.88
CA LYS A 31 -7.88 9.01 -9.99
C LYS A 31 -8.64 9.17 -11.30
N THR A 32 -9.52 8.24 -11.63
CA THR A 32 -10.26 8.23 -12.89
C THR A 32 -11.71 8.64 -12.67
N ARG A 33 -12.43 8.98 -13.76
CA ARG A 33 -13.87 9.21 -13.69
C ARG A 33 -14.61 7.97 -13.18
N GLY A 34 -14.33 6.81 -13.77
CA GLY A 34 -14.96 5.55 -13.35
C GLY A 34 -14.69 5.20 -11.88
N GLY A 35 -13.47 5.44 -11.39
CA GLY A 35 -13.16 5.24 -9.98
C GLY A 35 -13.90 6.22 -9.05
N ARG A 36 -14.11 7.48 -9.45
CA ARG A 36 -14.98 8.41 -8.69
C ARG A 36 -16.44 7.98 -8.70
N GLU A 37 -16.94 7.47 -9.82
CA GLU A 37 -18.29 6.90 -9.91
C GLU A 37 -18.43 5.67 -9.00
N ALA A 38 -17.41 4.81 -8.95
CA ALA A 38 -17.36 3.66 -8.03
C ALA A 38 -17.37 4.08 -6.56
N VAL A 39 -16.60 5.12 -6.19
CA VAL A 39 -16.59 5.70 -4.85
C VAL A 39 -17.99 6.10 -4.41
N LEU A 40 -18.73 6.82 -5.25
CA LEU A 40 -20.09 7.25 -4.96
C LEU A 40 -21.07 6.08 -4.91
N LYS A 41 -21.01 5.18 -5.90
CA LYS A 41 -21.95 4.07 -6.05
C LYS A 41 -21.83 3.02 -4.93
N TYR A 42 -20.61 2.75 -4.48
CA TYR A 42 -20.31 1.66 -3.53
C TYR A 42 -19.82 2.17 -2.17
N ALA A 43 -19.90 3.49 -1.92
CA ALA A 43 -19.43 4.13 -0.69
C ALA A 43 -17.97 3.76 -0.32
N LEU A 44 -17.09 3.66 -1.33
CA LEU A 44 -15.69 3.28 -1.12
C LEU A 44 -14.83 4.48 -0.68
N PRO A 45 -13.74 4.25 0.06
CA PRO A 45 -12.79 5.32 0.36
C PRO A 45 -12.15 5.86 -0.94
N PRO A 46 -12.21 7.19 -1.21
CA PRO A 46 -11.69 7.76 -2.46
C PRO A 46 -10.20 7.52 -2.67
N PHE A 47 -9.43 7.44 -1.59
CA PHE A 47 -7.97 7.30 -1.63
C PHE A 47 -7.46 5.89 -1.40
N VAL A 48 -8.32 4.87 -1.36
CA VAL A 48 -7.85 3.48 -1.44
C VAL A 48 -7.12 3.25 -2.76
N ASN A 49 -6.14 2.34 -2.78
CA ASN A 49 -5.55 1.84 -4.02
C ASN A 49 -6.65 1.33 -4.97
N GLY A 50 -6.64 1.83 -6.21
CA GLY A 50 -7.66 1.53 -7.20
C GLY A 50 -7.44 0.24 -8.01
N MET A 51 -6.34 -0.49 -7.79
CA MET A 51 -6.03 -1.73 -8.51
C MET A 51 -6.91 -2.89 -8.02
N SER A 52 -7.12 -3.89 -8.87
CA SER A 52 -7.89 -5.10 -8.50
C SER A 52 -7.20 -5.94 -7.41
N ARG A 53 -5.87 -5.90 -7.38
CA ARG A 53 -5.00 -6.37 -6.31
C ARG A 53 -4.41 -5.14 -5.60
N ARG A 54 -5.04 -4.70 -4.52
CA ARG A 54 -4.72 -3.41 -3.88
C ARG A 54 -3.33 -3.42 -3.27
N GLU A 55 -2.42 -2.58 -3.78
CA GLU A 55 -1.02 -2.55 -3.34
C GLU A 55 -0.63 -1.22 -2.69
N PRO A 56 -0.47 -1.16 -1.36
CA PRO A 56 -0.90 -2.17 -0.37
C PRO A 56 -2.42 -2.09 -0.16
N ASP A 57 -2.96 -3.13 0.46
CA ASP A 57 -4.36 -3.17 0.87
C ASP A 57 -4.56 -2.44 2.21
N LEU A 58 -4.57 -1.11 2.16
CA LEU A 58 -4.72 -0.24 3.35
C LEU A 58 -6.10 -0.38 4.04
N GLU A 59 -7.06 -1.10 3.46
CA GLU A 59 -8.33 -1.45 4.13
C GLU A 59 -8.21 -2.71 4.99
N HIS A 60 -7.08 -3.42 4.91
CA HIS A 60 -6.81 -4.57 5.76
C HIS A 60 -6.26 -4.12 7.12
N ARG A 61 -6.65 -4.80 8.21
CA ARG A 61 -6.12 -4.48 9.56
C ARG A 61 -4.62 -4.76 9.71
N ARG A 62 -4.11 -5.68 8.90
CA ARG A 62 -2.69 -5.98 8.73
C ARG A 62 -2.37 -6.01 7.24
N PRO A 63 -2.07 -4.88 6.60
CA PRO A 63 -1.83 -4.84 5.17
C PRO A 63 -0.62 -5.69 4.77
N ALA A 64 -0.60 -6.14 3.53
CA ALA A 64 0.58 -6.74 2.92
C ALA A 64 1.18 -5.79 1.88
N ILE A 65 2.51 -5.79 1.78
CA ILE A 65 3.26 -5.22 0.66
C ILE A 65 3.82 -6.39 -0.15
N THR A 66 3.55 -6.44 -1.44
CA THR A 66 3.91 -7.57 -2.31
C THR A 66 4.74 -7.13 -3.50
N ALA A 67 5.42 -8.08 -4.14
CA ALA A 67 6.10 -7.84 -5.40
C ALA A 67 5.12 -7.70 -6.60
N SER A 68 3.81 -7.93 -6.45
CA SER A 68 2.87 -7.96 -7.57
C SER A 68 2.75 -6.63 -8.34
N SER A 69 3.00 -5.48 -7.70
CA SER A 69 2.97 -4.17 -8.39
C SER A 69 4.31 -3.75 -8.98
N ARG A 70 5.39 -3.91 -8.21
CA ARG A 70 6.72 -3.34 -8.51
C ARG A 70 7.80 -4.38 -8.79
N GLY A 71 7.42 -5.66 -8.87
CA GLY A 71 8.34 -6.78 -9.02
C GLY A 71 9.41 -6.77 -7.93
N ARG A 72 10.65 -7.02 -8.32
CA ARG A 72 11.81 -7.10 -7.41
C ARG A 72 12.26 -5.75 -6.83
N ASN A 73 11.64 -4.63 -7.21
CA ASN A 73 12.13 -3.30 -6.88
C ASN A 73 11.81 -2.83 -5.45
N PHE A 74 10.91 -3.50 -4.73
CA PHE A 74 10.51 -3.04 -3.40
C PHE A 74 10.31 -4.12 -2.35
N ALA A 75 9.30 -4.99 -2.46
CA ALA A 75 9.01 -5.99 -1.41
C ALA A 75 10.24 -6.82 -0.96
N PRO A 76 11.15 -7.27 -1.86
CA PRO A 76 12.37 -7.97 -1.44
C PRO A 76 13.39 -7.15 -0.65
N ARG A 77 13.25 -5.82 -0.61
CA ARG A 77 14.15 -4.91 0.14
C ARG A 77 13.71 -4.70 1.59
N LEU A 78 12.49 -5.10 1.92
CA LEU A 78 11.87 -4.89 3.22
C LEU A 78 12.30 -5.96 4.21
N ARG A 79 12.48 -5.55 5.46
CA ARG A 79 12.78 -6.42 6.61
C ARG A 79 11.86 -6.07 7.77
N PRO A 80 11.65 -6.98 8.74
CA PRO A 80 10.97 -6.65 9.99
C PRO A 80 11.55 -5.37 10.62
N GLY A 81 10.68 -4.50 11.13
CA GLY A 81 11.02 -3.19 11.67
C GLY A 81 11.05 -2.04 10.66
N ASP A 82 11.24 -2.30 9.36
CA ASP A 82 11.21 -1.25 8.34
C ASP A 82 9.81 -0.57 8.28
N THR A 83 9.77 0.73 8.04
CA THR A 83 8.54 1.53 7.94
C THR A 83 8.37 2.10 6.53
N VAL A 84 7.16 2.03 5.99
CA VAL A 84 6.81 2.52 4.66
C VAL A 84 5.67 3.52 4.75
N LEU A 85 5.93 4.77 4.38
CA LEU A 85 4.92 5.82 4.29
C LEU A 85 4.32 5.85 2.90
N TYR A 86 2.99 5.89 2.82
CA TYR A 86 2.26 5.85 1.57
C TYR A 86 1.67 7.20 1.20
N THR A 87 1.92 7.60 -0.05
CA THR A 87 1.31 8.78 -0.65
C THR A 87 0.50 8.41 -1.88
N THR A 88 -0.42 9.25 -2.32
CA THR A 88 -0.96 9.14 -3.68
C THR A 88 0.11 9.55 -4.70
N THR A 89 -0.07 9.20 -5.97
CA THR A 89 0.61 9.96 -7.03
C THR A 89 0.20 11.44 -7.05
N LYS A 90 0.99 12.28 -7.74
CA LYS A 90 0.63 13.69 -7.99
C LYS A 90 -0.66 13.77 -8.80
N GLY A 91 -1.61 14.59 -8.38
CA GLY A 91 -2.85 14.83 -9.12
C GLY A 91 -3.70 15.91 -8.47
N ARG A 92 -4.86 16.19 -9.08
CA ARG A 92 -5.84 17.14 -8.55
C ARG A 92 -6.88 16.34 -7.76
N TRP A 93 -6.79 16.39 -6.43
CA TRP A 93 -7.62 15.60 -5.53
C TRP A 93 -8.57 16.48 -4.71
N GLY A 94 -9.87 16.18 -4.78
CA GLY A 94 -10.90 16.97 -4.11
C GLY A 94 -10.97 18.39 -4.66
N GLU A 95 -11.14 19.37 -3.77
CA GLU A 95 -11.34 20.79 -4.13
C GLU A 95 -10.05 21.54 -4.46
N VAL A 96 -8.89 20.98 -4.10
CA VAL A 96 -7.60 21.62 -4.31
C VAL A 96 -7.26 21.57 -5.81
N ARG A 97 -7.33 22.74 -6.45
CA ARG A 97 -7.11 22.89 -7.91
C ARG A 97 -5.66 22.64 -8.32
N THR A 98 -4.70 22.91 -7.44
CA THR A 98 -3.28 22.68 -7.70
C THR A 98 -2.94 21.20 -7.55
N PRO A 99 -2.16 20.62 -8.49
CA PRO A 99 -1.74 19.23 -8.36
C PRO A 99 -0.86 19.00 -7.12
N HIS A 100 -1.24 18.04 -6.28
CA HIS A 100 -0.62 17.72 -4.99
C HIS A 100 -0.59 16.20 -4.76
N TRP A 101 -0.05 15.80 -3.62
CA TRP A 101 -0.07 14.43 -3.11
C TRP A 101 -0.93 14.38 -1.85
N ARG A 102 -1.36 13.18 -1.47
CA ARG A 102 -2.04 12.94 -0.20
C ARG A 102 -1.29 11.89 0.60
N LEU A 103 -1.06 12.14 1.88
CA LEU A 103 -0.41 11.19 2.78
C LEU A 103 -1.47 10.22 3.32
N LEU A 104 -1.36 8.94 3.00
CA LEU A 104 -2.40 7.95 3.27
C LEU A 104 -2.23 7.23 4.61
N GLY A 105 -1.01 7.21 5.13
CA GLY A 105 -0.65 6.49 6.35
C GLY A 105 0.72 5.82 6.22
N ALA A 106 1.05 5.00 7.22
CA ALA A 106 2.33 4.30 7.29
C ALA A 106 2.14 2.83 7.67
N LEU A 107 3.04 1.99 7.18
CA LEU A 107 3.07 0.55 7.43
C LEU A 107 4.41 0.16 8.03
N THR A 108 4.41 -0.49 9.19
CA THR A 108 5.62 -1.08 9.78
C THR A 108 5.63 -2.57 9.50
N VAL A 109 6.72 -3.08 8.93
CA VAL A 109 6.87 -4.48 8.57
C VAL A 109 7.03 -5.31 9.84
N GLU A 110 6.14 -6.27 10.04
CA GLU A 110 6.16 -7.19 11.18
C GLU A 110 6.85 -8.51 10.83
N ALA A 111 6.63 -8.98 9.60
CA ALA A 111 7.17 -10.25 9.11
C ALA A 111 7.34 -10.20 7.58
N THR A 112 8.29 -10.99 7.08
CA THR A 112 8.48 -11.20 5.64
C THR A 112 8.36 -12.67 5.30
N PHE A 113 7.86 -12.95 4.09
CA PHE A 113 7.63 -14.29 3.59
C PHE A 113 8.19 -14.40 2.18
N ALA A 114 8.74 -15.57 1.85
CA ALA A 114 9.30 -15.86 0.53
C ALA A 114 8.23 -16.17 -0.54
N SER A 115 6.98 -16.43 -0.12
CA SER A 115 5.86 -16.72 -1.03
C SER A 115 4.53 -16.16 -0.52
N HIS A 116 3.58 -16.00 -1.45
CA HIS A 116 2.21 -15.60 -1.14
C HIS A 116 1.47 -16.69 -0.35
N GLU A 117 1.76 -17.97 -0.60
CA GLU A 117 1.20 -19.11 0.11
C GLU A 117 1.62 -19.13 1.58
N ALA A 118 2.90 -18.86 1.86
CA ALA A 118 3.42 -18.79 3.22
C ALA A 118 2.80 -17.63 4.00
N ALA A 119 2.71 -16.44 3.38
CA ALA A 119 2.00 -15.32 3.98
C ALA A 119 0.52 -15.64 4.22
N ALA A 120 -0.17 -16.27 3.26
CA ALA A 120 -1.57 -16.65 3.41
C ALA A 120 -1.78 -17.67 4.53
N ALA A 121 -0.86 -18.61 4.74
CA ALA A 121 -0.89 -19.53 5.87
C ALA A 121 -0.77 -18.78 7.21
N ASP A 122 0.10 -17.78 7.32
CA ASP A 122 0.23 -16.93 8.51
C ASP A 122 -1.07 -16.14 8.79
N TYR A 123 -1.68 -15.50 7.79
CA TYR A 123 -2.98 -14.83 7.98
C TYR A 123 -4.06 -15.79 8.49
N ARG A 124 -4.14 -17.00 7.90
CA ARG A 124 -5.12 -18.01 8.31
C ARG A 124 -4.87 -18.51 9.72
N ALA A 125 -3.62 -18.75 10.10
CA ALA A 125 -3.24 -19.16 11.45
C ALA A 125 -3.64 -18.11 12.51
N ARG A 126 -3.64 -16.82 12.13
CA ARG A 126 -4.10 -15.70 12.97
C ARG A 126 -5.62 -15.47 12.94
N GLY A 127 -6.38 -16.28 12.18
CA GLY A 127 -7.82 -16.08 11.99
C GLY A 127 -8.17 -14.80 11.24
N LEU A 128 -7.25 -14.27 10.42
CA LEU A 128 -7.45 -13.06 9.64
C LEU A 128 -7.91 -13.40 8.21
N ARG A 129 -8.70 -12.49 7.62
CA ARG A 129 -8.96 -12.53 6.17
C ARG A 129 -7.66 -12.29 5.39
N LEU A 130 -7.61 -12.73 4.14
CA LEU A 130 -6.46 -12.46 3.28
C LEU A 130 -6.55 -11.02 2.74
N PRO A 131 -5.45 -10.26 2.72
CA PRO A 131 -5.36 -9.03 1.94
C PRO A 131 -5.62 -9.31 0.45
N SER A 132 -6.32 -8.39 -0.22
CA SER A 132 -6.71 -8.56 -1.63
C SER A 132 -5.53 -8.68 -2.59
N ASN A 133 -4.34 -8.17 -2.23
CA ASN A 133 -3.10 -8.33 -3.01
C ASN A 133 -2.34 -9.64 -2.81
N LEU A 134 -2.78 -10.53 -1.92
CA LEU A 134 -2.23 -11.89 -1.90
C LEU A 134 -2.75 -12.70 -3.08
N VAL A 135 -1.84 -13.20 -3.91
CA VAL A 135 -2.16 -13.99 -5.08
C VAL A 135 -2.05 -15.47 -4.71
N VAL A 136 -3.15 -16.03 -4.21
CA VAL A 136 -3.29 -17.44 -3.84
C VAL A 136 -4.67 -17.95 -4.23
N ASP A 137 -4.82 -19.28 -4.30
CA ASP A 137 -6.11 -19.91 -4.55
C ASP A 137 -7.13 -19.55 -3.47
N GLY A 138 -8.37 -19.29 -3.91
CA GLY A 138 -9.47 -18.83 -3.06
C GLY A 138 -9.43 -17.35 -2.70
N ASN A 139 -8.42 -16.57 -3.16
CA ASN A 139 -8.37 -15.12 -2.98
C ASN A 139 -8.49 -14.41 -4.34
N ALA A 140 -9.73 -14.22 -4.82
CA ALA A 140 -9.99 -13.59 -6.12
C ALA A 140 -9.62 -12.09 -6.13
N PRO A 141 -9.24 -11.52 -7.29
CA PRO A 141 -9.06 -10.08 -7.42
C PRO A 141 -10.40 -9.33 -7.22
N LEU A 142 -10.35 -8.06 -6.87
CA LEU A 142 -11.55 -7.23 -6.81
C LEU A 142 -12.21 -7.12 -8.21
N PRO A 143 -13.55 -7.17 -8.28
CA PRO A 143 -14.26 -7.04 -9.54
C PRO A 143 -14.09 -5.64 -10.15
N VAL A 144 -14.11 -5.54 -11.48
CA VAL A 144 -13.90 -4.28 -12.24
C VAL A 144 -14.62 -3.07 -11.64
N PRO A 145 -15.90 -3.14 -11.22
CA PRO A 145 -16.63 -1.98 -10.71
C PRO A 145 -16.05 -1.37 -9.42
N LEU A 146 -15.18 -2.07 -8.71
CA LEU A 146 -14.52 -1.60 -7.48
C LEU A 146 -13.08 -1.11 -7.73
N THR A 147 -12.68 -0.97 -9.00
CA THR A 147 -11.32 -0.60 -9.41
C THR A 147 -11.31 0.71 -10.19
N LEU A 148 -10.13 1.27 -10.47
CA LEU A 148 -10.00 2.51 -11.23
C LEU A 148 -10.34 2.40 -12.72
N HIS A 149 -10.76 1.21 -13.19
CA HIS A 149 -11.16 0.88 -14.55
C HIS A 149 -10.26 1.56 -15.61
N HIS A 150 -9.03 1.06 -15.75
CA HIS A 150 -8.18 1.42 -16.87
C HIS A 150 -8.78 0.79 -18.13
N GLY A 151 -9.49 1.57 -18.94
CA GLY A 151 -10.23 1.15 -20.14
C GLY A 151 -9.41 0.51 -21.28
N ARG A 152 -8.32 -0.19 -20.97
CA ARG A 152 -7.53 -1.00 -21.91
C ARG A 152 -7.13 -2.38 -21.38
N LEU A 153 -7.17 -2.64 -20.07
CA LEU A 153 -6.86 -3.95 -19.51
C LEU A 153 -8.03 -4.44 -18.66
N HIS A 154 -8.55 -5.61 -18.99
CA HIS A 154 -9.57 -6.29 -18.19
C HIS A 154 -8.95 -6.77 -16.87
N THR A 155 -9.76 -6.93 -15.82
CA THR A 155 -9.29 -7.42 -14.51
C THR A 155 -8.50 -8.72 -14.62
N ASP A 156 -8.89 -9.61 -15.52
CA ASP A 156 -8.26 -10.92 -15.72
C ASP A 156 -6.84 -10.79 -16.29
N GLU A 157 -6.62 -9.85 -17.22
CA GLU A 157 -5.29 -9.58 -17.78
C GLU A 157 -4.36 -9.01 -16.70
N TRP A 158 -4.88 -8.15 -15.84
CA TRP A 158 -4.08 -7.61 -14.73
C TRP A 158 -3.82 -8.65 -13.64
N ASP A 159 -4.80 -9.51 -13.31
CA ASP A 159 -4.60 -10.60 -12.35
C ASP A 159 -3.54 -11.59 -12.86
N ALA A 160 -3.54 -11.90 -14.16
CA ALA A 160 -2.51 -12.72 -14.79
C ALA A 160 -1.11 -12.10 -14.62
N VAL A 161 -0.97 -10.78 -14.85
CA VAL A 161 0.30 -10.06 -14.60
C VAL A 161 0.70 -10.11 -13.12
N CYS A 162 -0.26 -9.97 -12.20
CA CYS A 162 0.02 -10.09 -10.77
C CYS A 162 0.49 -11.52 -10.38
N ARG A 163 -0.12 -12.56 -10.96
CA ARG A 163 0.30 -13.97 -10.79
C ARG A 163 1.70 -14.21 -11.32
N GLU A 164 1.99 -13.77 -12.53
CA GLU A 164 3.32 -13.90 -13.13
C GLU A 164 4.39 -13.23 -12.25
N ARG A 165 4.10 -12.02 -11.75
CA ARG A 165 5.04 -11.30 -10.86
C ARG A 165 5.20 -11.96 -9.50
N ALA A 166 4.12 -12.48 -8.92
CA ALA A 166 4.16 -13.24 -7.68
C ALA A 166 5.01 -14.52 -7.84
N GLN A 167 4.93 -15.19 -9.00
CA GLN A 167 5.78 -16.33 -9.33
C GLN A 167 7.26 -15.92 -9.52
N ALA A 168 7.51 -14.81 -10.22
CA ALA A 168 8.87 -14.31 -10.46
C ALA A 168 9.56 -13.75 -9.20
N SER A 169 8.76 -13.33 -8.21
CA SER A 169 9.19 -12.86 -6.90
C SER A 169 8.05 -13.04 -5.89
N GLY A 170 8.13 -14.09 -5.07
CA GLY A 170 7.12 -14.39 -4.05
C GLY A 170 7.19 -13.52 -2.80
N ALA A 171 8.03 -12.48 -2.78
CA ALA A 171 8.29 -11.68 -1.59
C ALA A 171 7.04 -10.95 -1.12
N VAL A 172 6.67 -11.19 0.13
CA VAL A 172 5.56 -10.53 0.83
C VAL A 172 6.04 -10.00 2.17
N ALA A 173 5.72 -8.76 2.48
CA ALA A 173 5.87 -8.18 3.82
C ALA A 173 4.48 -7.99 4.43
N VAL A 174 4.27 -8.58 5.61
CA VAL A 174 3.06 -8.37 6.42
C VAL A 174 3.33 -7.22 7.39
N CYS A 175 2.39 -6.29 7.48
CA CYS A 175 2.59 -5.02 8.17
C CYS A 175 1.52 -4.71 9.21
N ALA A 176 1.91 -3.96 10.24
CA ALA A 176 1.01 -3.17 11.06
C ALA A 176 0.71 -1.83 10.36
N ALA A 177 -0.54 -1.37 10.44
CA ALA A 177 -0.97 -0.11 9.85
C ALA A 177 -1.07 1.00 10.90
N HIS A 178 -0.62 2.19 10.55
CA HIS A 178 -0.61 3.36 11.42
C HIS A 178 -1.15 4.60 10.70
N ALA A 179 -1.99 5.38 11.41
CA ALA A 179 -2.57 6.64 10.95
C ALA A 179 -3.14 6.57 9.51
N VAL A 180 -3.84 5.48 9.18
CA VAL A 180 -4.42 5.30 7.84
C VAL A 180 -5.68 6.13 7.69
N GLU A 181 -5.69 7.06 6.73
CA GLU A 181 -6.83 7.92 6.40
C GLU A 181 -7.07 7.88 4.87
N LEU A 182 -8.21 7.33 4.46
CA LEU A 182 -8.53 7.07 3.04
C LEU A 182 -9.71 7.90 2.50
N PHE A 183 -10.37 8.70 3.35
CA PHE A 183 -11.45 9.61 2.98
C PHE A 183 -10.96 11.05 2.81
N ALA A 184 -10.17 11.53 3.76
CA ALA A 184 -9.65 12.89 3.78
C ALA A 184 -8.17 12.98 4.22
N PRO A 185 -7.25 12.25 3.55
CA PRO A 185 -5.83 12.26 3.91
C PRO A 185 -5.21 13.67 3.87
N PRO A 186 -4.21 13.96 4.72
CA PRO A 186 -3.47 15.23 4.68
C PRO A 186 -2.91 15.58 3.30
N VAL A 187 -2.93 16.87 2.97
CA VAL A 187 -2.36 17.40 1.73
C VAL A 187 -0.84 17.51 1.85
N LEU A 188 -0.12 16.98 0.88
CA LEU A 188 1.30 17.22 0.66
C LEU A 188 1.47 18.09 -0.57
N THR A 189 1.79 19.37 -0.38
CA THR A 189 2.06 20.31 -1.47
C THR A 189 3.50 20.14 -1.98
N PRO A 190 3.83 20.65 -3.18
CA PRO A 190 5.22 20.73 -3.64
C PRO A 190 6.14 21.43 -2.62
N GLU A 191 5.68 22.53 -2.01
CA GLU A 191 6.46 23.31 -1.05
C GLU A 191 6.77 22.50 0.21
N ALA A 192 5.79 21.73 0.72
CA ALA A 192 5.99 20.83 1.86
C ALA A 192 7.02 19.74 1.53
N LEU A 193 6.93 19.12 0.35
CA LEU A 193 7.91 18.11 -0.07
C LEU A 193 9.32 18.71 -0.24
N MET A 194 9.42 19.91 -0.83
CA MET A 194 10.70 20.61 -0.95
C MET A 194 11.29 20.95 0.42
N ALA A 195 10.47 21.35 1.39
CA ALA A 195 10.91 21.64 2.76
C ALA A 195 11.42 20.39 3.49
N ILE A 196 10.79 19.23 3.30
CA ILE A 196 11.16 17.97 3.96
C ILE A 196 12.38 17.32 3.28
N PHE A 197 12.37 17.26 1.94
CA PHE A 197 13.31 16.44 1.18
C PHE A 197 14.38 17.25 0.43
N GLY A 198 14.25 18.57 0.34
CA GLY A 198 15.06 19.42 -0.54
C GLY A 198 14.75 19.26 -2.04
N THR A 199 13.89 18.29 -2.40
CA THR A 199 13.44 17.99 -3.76
C THR A 199 12.08 17.30 -3.73
N VAL A 200 11.43 17.10 -4.88
CA VAL A 200 10.25 16.22 -4.96
C VAL A 200 10.73 14.79 -5.20
N PRO A 201 10.55 13.85 -4.24
CA PRO A 201 11.09 12.49 -4.38
C PRO A 201 10.42 11.71 -5.52
N ASN A 202 11.21 10.97 -6.29
CA ASN A 202 10.70 10.04 -7.29
C ASN A 202 10.37 8.70 -6.62
N THR A 203 9.08 8.37 -6.59
CA THR A 203 8.57 7.17 -5.90
C THR A 203 8.33 5.98 -6.84
N ARG A 204 8.92 5.93 -8.05
CA ARG A 204 8.81 4.78 -8.97
C ARG A 204 9.57 3.55 -8.47
N THR A 205 10.74 3.78 -7.90
CA THR A 205 11.43 2.82 -7.03
C THR A 205 11.41 3.46 -5.66
N PRO A 206 10.67 2.92 -4.67
CA PRO A 206 10.50 3.60 -3.39
C PRO A 206 11.87 3.96 -2.78
N PRO A 207 12.18 5.27 -2.65
CA PRO A 207 13.44 5.69 -2.07
C PRO A 207 13.42 5.40 -0.58
N GLU A 208 14.61 5.10 -0.06
CA GLU A 208 14.84 5.23 1.37
C GLU A 208 14.87 6.72 1.74
N ILE A 209 14.30 7.05 2.89
CA ILE A 209 14.27 8.39 3.45
C ILE A 209 14.90 8.34 4.85
N THR A 210 15.33 9.49 5.36
CA THR A 210 15.87 9.56 6.72
C THR A 210 14.76 9.46 7.76
N GLU A 211 15.11 9.07 8.99
CA GLU A 211 14.19 9.08 10.13
C GLU A 211 13.56 10.46 10.34
N ALA A 212 14.37 11.52 10.35
CA ALA A 212 13.87 12.89 10.45
C ALA A 212 12.88 13.28 9.34
N GLN A 213 13.05 12.76 8.11
CA GLN A 213 12.08 12.97 7.03
C GLN A 213 10.78 12.19 7.26
N ALA A 214 10.88 10.97 7.79
CA ALA A 214 9.73 10.16 8.17
C ALA A 214 8.94 10.80 9.32
N ASP A 215 9.61 11.31 10.35
CA ASP A 215 8.99 12.02 11.48
C ASP A 215 8.18 13.23 11.01
N ARG A 216 8.76 14.05 10.11
CA ARG A 216 8.05 15.21 9.54
C ARG A 216 6.80 14.83 8.76
N LEU A 217 6.82 13.69 8.06
CA LEU A 217 5.62 13.17 7.41
C LEU A 217 4.62 12.63 8.45
N TRP A 218 5.10 12.00 9.51
CA TRP A 218 4.27 11.45 10.57
C TRP A 218 3.51 12.53 11.34
N ASP A 219 4.18 13.64 11.67
CA ASP A 219 3.56 14.81 12.30
C ASP A 219 2.36 15.31 11.48
N LEU A 220 2.51 15.36 10.16
CA LEU A 220 1.42 15.74 9.24
C LEU A 220 0.27 14.72 9.21
N ALA A 221 0.54 13.45 9.50
CA ALA A 221 -0.49 12.41 9.57
C ALA A 221 -1.30 12.47 10.88
N GLN A 222 -0.69 12.92 11.98
CA GLN A 222 -1.34 12.99 13.28
C GLN A 222 -2.13 14.27 13.51
N ASP A 223 -1.75 15.37 12.85
CA ASP A 223 -2.45 16.65 12.91
C ASP A 223 -3.08 17.01 11.56
N PRO A 224 -4.10 16.26 11.09
CA PRO A 224 -4.78 16.60 9.86
C PRO A 224 -5.47 17.95 10.05
N PRO A 225 -5.23 18.95 9.18
CA PRO A 225 -5.92 20.23 9.30
C PRO A 225 -7.44 20.00 9.29
N GLU A 226 -8.20 20.72 10.13
CA GLU A 226 -9.65 20.55 10.35
C GLU A 226 -10.54 20.60 9.08
N ALA A 227 -9.95 20.90 7.92
CA ALA A 227 -10.64 21.09 6.66
C ALA A 227 -10.83 19.77 5.87
N GLY A 228 -12.06 19.25 5.83
CA GLY A 228 -12.52 18.50 4.65
C GLY A 228 -13.39 17.25 4.85
N ALA A 229 -13.67 16.83 6.10
CA ALA A 229 -14.49 15.63 6.35
C ALA A 229 -15.94 15.70 5.78
N GLY A 230 -16.40 16.89 5.37
CA GLY A 230 -17.78 17.13 4.96
C GLY A 230 -18.14 16.79 3.51
N LEU A 231 -17.18 16.54 2.61
CA LEU A 231 -17.45 16.54 1.16
C LEU A 231 -17.96 15.21 0.60
N TRP A 232 -17.53 14.07 1.14
CA TRP A 232 -18.03 12.77 0.70
C TRP A 232 -19.30 12.33 1.44
N ARG A 233 -19.67 13.00 2.54
CA ARG A 233 -20.88 12.71 3.33
C ARG A 233 -22.15 13.38 2.79
N ARG A 234 -22.04 14.35 1.89
CA ARG A 234 -23.18 15.16 1.40
C ARG A 234 -23.75 14.72 0.04
N ALA A 235 -23.25 13.62 -0.53
CA ALA A 235 -23.68 13.09 -1.83
C ALA A 235 -24.31 11.68 -1.73
N ALA A 236 -24.63 11.22 -0.52
CA ALA A 236 -25.37 9.99 -0.25
C ALA A 236 -26.78 10.34 0.24
#